data_AF-A0A9N8D7U6-F1
#
_entry.id   AF-A0A9N8D7U6-F1
#
_cell.length_a   1.000
_cell.length_b   1.000
_cell.length_c   1.000
_cell.angle_alpha   90.00
_cell.angle_beta   90.00
_cell.angle_gamma   90.00
#
_symmetry.space_group_name_H-M   'P 1'
#
loop_
_entity.id
_entity.type
_entity.pdbx_description
1 polymer ?
#
loop_
_entity_poly.entity_id
_entity_poly.type
_entity_poly.pdbx_seq_one_letter_code
_entity_poly.pdbx_strand_id
1 'polypeptide(L)'
;MSAMISIVCVLLAVSTSCMPWLACAEEEHKPQWLSSPLGMRRPQGQSNEFTVASPKEWSESSDARKKECNHEAHLCVGPSHDHYPLGHEPGVLFTARFRVPPLPKSYNSQTMTYYDYFNIFWRQQPKGGFMNQFVPQLMLGNVLANSSNYPDYEPKWLVLDEWHIGAQYFFALPCNTTSEVAPSDQNASVKRKPCWKPKAATGKLIPVKPGELVETTFTLVQVTNVDDWEWHLQMGVVGAHPNRWSLVVSRVPFMGLVKNTKWQDDNYQNVTVGSCLENYNMYVANNYPSTWQISMDVIAPAGESRRVSWDDWRLAGDEHCSWQPKTTLASVDGSSWQRVIWNATLTRSDHAQQ
;
A
#
# COMPACT_ATOMS: atom_id res chain seq x y z
N MET A 1 56.24 42.96 -26.12
CA MET A 1 55.26 43.55 -25.17
C MET A 1 54.50 42.40 -24.53
N SER A 2 54.36 42.45 -23.20
CA SER A 2 53.56 41.58 -22.31
C SER A 2 54.06 40.16 -21.98
N ALA A 3 54.84 40.14 -20.90
CA ALA A 3 54.87 39.27 -19.72
C ALA A 3 54.26 37.85 -19.72
N MET A 4 55.10 36.91 -19.24
CA MET A 4 54.80 35.64 -18.59
C MET A 4 53.86 35.79 -17.38
N ILE A 5 53.00 34.79 -17.13
CA ILE A 5 52.74 34.24 -15.79
C ILE A 5 52.52 32.73 -15.91
N SER A 6 53.44 31.94 -15.34
CA SER A 6 53.24 30.55 -14.92
C SER A 6 52.68 30.54 -13.51
N ILE A 7 51.66 29.71 -13.23
CA ILE A 7 51.24 29.38 -11.87
C ILE A 7 51.41 27.89 -11.66
N VAL A 8 52.40 27.59 -10.82
CA VAL A 8 52.59 26.36 -10.05
C VAL A 8 51.60 26.41 -8.88
N CYS A 9 50.87 25.32 -8.62
CA CYS A 9 50.21 25.12 -7.33
C CYS A 9 50.67 23.80 -6.69
N VAL A 10 51.07 23.95 -5.44
CA VAL A 10 51.79 23.03 -4.58
C VAL A 10 50.81 22.25 -3.70
N LEU A 11 51.19 20.99 -3.41
CA LEU A 11 50.64 20.10 -2.39
C LEU A 11 50.52 20.76 -1.01
N LEU A 12 49.41 20.50 -0.31
CA LEU A 12 49.36 20.51 1.16
C LEU A 12 48.71 19.22 1.66
N ALA A 13 49.46 18.51 2.48
CA ALA A 13 49.05 17.36 3.27
C ALA A 13 48.88 17.79 4.73
N VAL A 14 47.78 17.34 5.37
CA VAL A 14 47.55 17.27 6.83
C VAL A 14 46.56 16.10 6.98
N SER A 15 46.97 14.87 7.36
CA SER A 15 47.01 14.29 8.72
C SER A 15 45.73 14.62 9.55
N THR A 16 44.99 13.74 10.22
CA THR A 16 45.26 12.53 11.01
C THR A 16 43.93 11.78 11.27
N SER A 17 44.04 10.47 11.56
CA SER A 17 43.25 9.69 12.54
C SER A 17 41.73 9.48 12.36
N CYS A 18 41.32 8.28 11.90
CA CYS A 18 40.70 7.23 12.74
C CYS A 18 40.11 6.08 11.87
N MET A 19 40.62 4.86 12.07
CA MET A 19 39.91 3.58 11.85
C MET A 19 38.84 3.40 12.96
N PRO A 20 38.11 2.27 13.06
CA PRO A 20 37.34 1.50 12.07
C PRO A 20 35.94 1.11 12.61
N TRP A 21 34.86 1.11 11.84
CA TRP A 21 33.61 0.42 12.26
C TRP A 21 33.00 -0.36 11.09
N LEU A 22 33.54 -1.57 10.89
CA LEU A 22 32.73 -2.75 10.55
C LEU A 22 32.17 -3.29 11.88
N ALA A 23 30.98 -3.87 11.80
CA ALA A 23 30.16 -4.46 12.88
C ALA A 23 29.24 -3.47 13.62
N CYS A 24 27.99 -3.42 13.15
CA CYS A 24 26.84 -3.47 14.05
C CYS A 24 25.61 -4.01 13.30
N ALA A 25 25.13 -5.15 13.78
CA ALA A 25 23.77 -5.68 13.64
C ALA A 25 23.33 -6.20 12.25
N GLU A 26 23.88 -7.36 11.87
CA GLU A 26 22.98 -8.50 11.66
C GLU A 26 22.26 -8.77 12.99
N GLU A 27 21.04 -8.27 13.11
CA GLU A 27 20.06 -8.87 14.01
C GLU A 27 18.77 -8.97 13.20
N GLU A 28 18.38 -10.21 12.93
CA GLU A 28 17.15 -10.60 12.25
C GLU A 28 15.93 -10.08 13.01
N HIS A 29 15.59 -8.82 12.84
CA HIS A 29 14.22 -8.39 12.99
C HIS A 29 13.50 -8.70 11.68
N LYS A 30 12.94 -9.91 11.60
CA LYS A 30 11.74 -10.12 10.78
C LYS A 30 10.79 -8.97 11.17
N PRO A 31 10.45 -8.04 10.27
CA PRO A 31 9.39 -7.11 10.57
C PRO A 31 8.15 -7.97 10.79
N GLN A 32 7.73 -8.11 12.05
CA GLN A 32 6.37 -8.49 12.38
C GLN A 32 5.52 -7.43 11.71
N TRP A 33 4.95 -7.78 10.56
CA TRP A 33 3.85 -7.05 9.96
C TRP A 33 2.83 -6.83 11.08
N LEU A 34 2.73 -5.56 11.49
CA LEU A 34 1.84 -5.16 12.56
C LEU A 34 0.42 -5.45 12.10
N SER A 35 -0.19 -6.40 12.80
CA SER A 35 -1.63 -6.58 12.97
C SER A 35 -2.38 -5.24 12.92
N SER A 36 -3.48 -5.22 12.17
CA SER A 36 -4.46 -4.14 12.02
C SER A 36 -4.47 -3.09 13.14
N PRO A 37 -4.37 -1.79 12.82
CA PRO A 37 -4.77 -0.77 13.75
C PRO A 37 -6.28 -0.64 13.67
N LEU A 38 -7.07 -1.42 14.43
CA LEU A 38 -8.47 -1.10 14.78
C LEU A 38 -9.05 -2.13 15.76
N GLY A 39 -8.72 -1.97 17.04
CA GLY A 39 -9.65 -2.33 18.10
C GLY A 39 -10.29 -1.06 18.62
N MET A 40 -11.43 -0.60 18.08
CA MET A 40 -12.23 0.45 18.72
C MET A 40 -13.75 0.28 18.54
N ARG A 41 -14.42 0.61 19.65
CA ARG A 41 -15.82 0.33 20.00
C ARG A 41 -16.81 1.14 19.16
N ARG A 42 -17.96 0.51 18.89
CA ARG A 42 -19.17 1.13 18.30
C ARG A 42 -19.66 2.32 19.15
N PRO A 43 -20.21 3.39 18.52
CA PRO A 43 -21.09 4.32 19.22
C PRO A 43 -22.40 3.62 19.60
N GLN A 44 -22.83 3.74 20.85
CA GLN A 44 -24.18 3.37 21.26
C GLN A 44 -25.18 4.39 20.71
N GLY A 45 -26.03 3.95 19.79
CA GLY A 45 -27.22 4.67 19.32
C GLY A 45 -28.43 3.73 19.38
N GLN A 46 -29.55 4.26 19.85
CA GLN A 46 -30.73 3.58 20.37
C GLN A 46 -31.38 2.52 19.46
N SER A 47 -31.82 1.43 20.10
CA SER A 47 -32.56 0.29 19.55
C SER A 47 -34.04 0.61 19.34
N ASN A 48 -34.58 0.24 18.17
CA ASN A 48 -35.98 -0.16 18.04
C ASN A 48 -36.02 -1.67 17.77
N GLU A 49 -36.80 -2.37 18.59
CA GLU A 49 -37.00 -3.82 18.57
C GLU A 49 -37.70 -4.26 17.29
N PHE A 50 -37.11 -5.27 16.62
CA PHE A 50 -37.86 -6.17 15.76
C PHE A 50 -37.32 -7.59 15.98
N THR A 51 -38.13 -8.42 16.64
CA THR A 51 -37.85 -9.82 16.92
C THR A 51 -38.30 -10.66 15.74
N VAL A 52 -37.36 -11.26 15.01
CA VAL A 52 -37.65 -12.34 14.04
C VAL A 52 -36.94 -13.60 14.52
N ALA A 53 -37.72 -14.67 14.68
CA ALA A 53 -37.29 -15.94 15.22
C ALA A 53 -36.21 -16.62 14.36
N SER A 54 -35.14 -17.08 15.03
CA SER A 54 -34.12 -17.96 14.43
C SER A 54 -34.57 -19.42 14.40
N PRO A 55 -34.30 -20.16 13.32
CA PRO A 55 -34.22 -21.61 13.37
C PRO A 55 -32.96 -22.04 14.13
N LYS A 56 -33.14 -23.04 14.98
CA LYS A 56 -32.14 -23.59 15.90
C LYS A 56 -31.26 -24.64 15.21
N GLU A 57 -29.97 -24.60 15.57
CA GLU A 57 -28.97 -25.69 15.59
C GLU A 57 -28.50 -26.27 14.26
N TRP A 58 -27.20 -26.09 13.96
CA TRP A 58 -26.14 -27.10 14.18
C TRP A 58 -24.85 -26.35 14.55
N SER A 59 -24.51 -26.32 15.85
CA SER A 59 -23.28 -25.69 16.35
C SER A 59 -22.20 -26.75 16.60
N GLU A 60 -21.55 -27.21 15.54
CA GLU A 60 -20.19 -27.69 15.67
C GLU A 60 -19.28 -26.47 15.90
N SER A 61 -18.46 -26.53 16.94
CA SER A 61 -17.81 -25.37 17.56
C SER A 61 -17.05 -24.48 16.55
N SER A 62 -17.59 -23.29 16.28
CA SER A 62 -16.94 -22.23 15.50
C SER A 62 -15.58 -21.80 16.07
N ASP A 63 -15.26 -22.18 17.31
CA ASP A 63 -14.05 -21.76 18.01
C ASP A 63 -12.82 -22.63 17.73
N ALA A 64 -13.00 -23.85 17.21
CA ALA A 64 -11.86 -24.69 16.80
C ALA A 64 -11.30 -24.26 15.43
N ARG A 65 -12.18 -23.90 14.46
CA ARG A 65 -11.75 -23.42 13.12
C ARG A 65 -11.18 -22.00 13.14
N LYS A 66 -11.54 -21.18 14.14
CA LYS A 66 -10.98 -19.82 14.32
C LYS A 66 -9.51 -19.80 14.72
N LYS A 67 -8.95 -20.91 15.26
CA LYS A 67 -7.55 -20.94 15.71
C LYS A 67 -6.54 -21.18 14.60
N GLU A 68 -6.94 -21.79 13.47
CA GLU A 68 -6.02 -22.06 12.35
C GLU A 68 -5.90 -20.90 11.36
N CYS A 69 -6.91 -20.04 11.30
CA CYS A 69 -6.98 -18.93 10.36
C CYS A 69 -7.25 -17.64 11.12
N ASN A 70 -6.21 -16.84 11.35
CA ASN A 70 -6.40 -15.47 11.82
C ASN A 70 -7.35 -14.73 10.87
N HIS A 71 -8.14 -13.82 11.42
CA HIS A 71 -9.25 -13.10 10.77
C HIS A 71 -8.86 -12.22 9.55
N GLU A 72 -7.58 -12.22 9.18
CA GLU A 72 -6.93 -11.39 8.18
C GLU A 72 -6.29 -12.31 7.14
N ALA A 73 -6.92 -12.39 5.97
CA ALA A 73 -6.40 -13.15 4.85
C ALA A 73 -5.73 -12.17 3.88
N HIS A 74 -4.47 -11.85 4.15
CA HIS A 74 -3.69 -10.96 3.31
C HIS A 74 -2.83 -11.83 2.39
N LEU A 75 -3.09 -11.77 1.09
CA LEU A 75 -2.21 -12.33 0.08
C LEU A 75 -1.51 -11.16 -0.59
N CYS A 76 -0.19 -11.08 -0.47
CA CYS A 76 0.57 -10.01 -1.08
C CYS A 76 1.67 -10.57 -1.98
N VAL A 77 2.11 -9.77 -2.94
CA VAL A 77 3.27 -10.03 -3.78
C VAL A 77 4.10 -8.77 -3.91
N GLY A 78 5.41 -8.93 -3.99
CA GLY A 78 6.33 -7.82 -4.17
C GLY A 78 7.73 -8.30 -4.55
N PRO A 79 8.62 -7.36 -4.91
CA PRO A 79 10.03 -7.68 -5.17
C PRO A 79 10.70 -8.20 -3.89
N SER A 80 11.69 -9.08 -4.07
CA SER A 80 12.44 -9.72 -2.98
C SER A 80 13.41 -8.78 -2.28
N HIS A 81 13.87 -7.76 -2.98
CA HIS A 81 14.56 -6.61 -2.40
C HIS A 81 13.68 -5.37 -2.53
N ASP A 82 13.86 -4.44 -1.61
CA ASP A 82 12.83 -3.43 -1.33
C ASP A 82 12.91 -2.17 -2.17
N HIS A 83 13.69 -2.11 -3.25
CA HIS A 83 14.08 -0.81 -3.79
C HIS A 83 14.23 -0.83 -5.31
N TYR A 84 13.25 -0.24 -6.01
CA TYR A 84 13.52 0.32 -7.33
C TYR A 84 14.22 1.67 -7.12
N PRO A 85 15.48 1.81 -7.56
CA PRO A 85 16.17 3.10 -7.48
C PRO A 85 15.50 4.03 -8.49
N LEU A 86 14.66 4.93 -8.01
CA LEU A 86 14.02 5.97 -8.82
C LEU A 86 14.97 7.14 -9.07
N GLY A 87 16.28 6.85 -9.14
CA GLY A 87 17.38 7.80 -9.07
C GLY A 87 17.01 9.13 -9.70
N HIS A 88 16.65 10.10 -8.87
CA HIS A 88 16.36 11.50 -9.18
C HIS A 88 15.61 11.88 -10.48
N GLU A 89 14.99 10.97 -11.24
CA GLU A 89 14.59 11.28 -12.62
C GLU A 89 13.12 10.93 -12.92
N PRO A 90 12.30 11.95 -13.27
CA PRO A 90 11.01 11.74 -13.90
C PRO A 90 11.11 10.79 -15.10
N GLY A 91 10.11 9.93 -15.30
CA GLY A 91 10.02 9.06 -16.47
C GLY A 91 9.99 7.56 -16.19
N VAL A 92 10.19 7.13 -14.93
CA VAL A 92 9.82 5.77 -14.52
C VAL A 92 8.31 5.69 -14.39
N LEU A 93 7.74 4.64 -14.99
CA LEU A 93 6.31 4.40 -15.04
C LEU A 93 6.00 3.06 -14.37
N PHE A 94 5.19 3.10 -13.31
CA PHE A 94 4.63 1.91 -12.68
C PHE A 94 3.16 1.80 -13.07
N THR A 95 2.77 0.66 -13.63
CA THR A 95 1.36 0.43 -13.97
C THR A 95 0.92 -0.94 -13.50
N ALA A 96 -0.38 -1.06 -13.26
CA ALA A 96 -1.02 -2.36 -13.09
C ALA A 96 -2.34 -2.38 -13.84
N ARG A 97 -2.69 -3.55 -14.35
CA ARG A 97 -3.97 -3.82 -15.00
C ARG A 97 -4.58 -5.08 -14.43
N PHE A 98 -5.87 -5.02 -14.16
CA PHE A 98 -6.63 -6.18 -13.70
C PHE A 98 -8.07 -6.07 -14.20
N ARG A 99 -8.74 -7.21 -14.25
CA ARG A 99 -10.18 -7.25 -14.49
C ARG A 99 -10.90 -7.21 -13.16
N VAL A 100 -11.91 -6.35 -13.05
CA VAL A 100 -12.81 -6.35 -11.90
C VAL A 100 -13.43 -7.74 -11.77
N PRO A 101 -13.29 -8.42 -10.63
CA PRO A 101 -13.80 -9.77 -10.51
C PRO A 101 -15.33 -9.77 -10.35
N PRO A 102 -15.98 -10.94 -10.44
CA PRO A 102 -17.35 -11.10 -9.95
C PRO A 102 -17.47 -10.70 -8.48
N LEU A 103 -18.67 -10.27 -8.08
CA LEU A 103 -18.97 -10.11 -6.65
C LEU A 103 -18.85 -11.48 -5.93
N PRO A 104 -18.41 -11.50 -4.67
CA PRO A 104 -18.43 -12.71 -3.85
C PRO A 104 -19.84 -13.28 -3.75
N LYS A 105 -19.96 -14.61 -3.65
CA LYS A 105 -21.26 -15.29 -3.52
C LYS A 105 -21.95 -14.98 -2.20
N SER A 106 -21.16 -14.74 -1.15
CA SER A 106 -21.63 -14.35 0.17
C SER A 106 -20.82 -13.14 0.62
N TYR A 107 -21.50 -12.04 0.90
CA TYR A 107 -20.86 -10.78 1.23
C TYR A 107 -21.78 -9.92 2.11
N ASN A 108 -21.21 -9.34 3.17
CA ASN A 108 -21.87 -8.36 4.02
C ASN A 108 -21.04 -7.08 4.04
N SER A 109 -21.54 -6.03 3.39
CA SER A 109 -20.83 -4.76 3.22
C SER A 109 -20.54 -3.99 4.51
N GLN A 110 -21.28 -4.28 5.59
CA GLN A 110 -21.08 -3.62 6.88
C GLN A 110 -19.93 -4.21 7.69
N THR A 111 -19.58 -5.48 7.42
CA THR A 111 -18.61 -6.21 8.24
C THR A 111 -17.41 -6.70 7.45
N MET A 112 -17.54 -6.86 6.13
CA MET A 112 -16.47 -7.32 5.25
C MET A 112 -15.91 -6.16 4.44
N THR A 113 -14.61 -6.21 4.20
CA THR A 113 -13.90 -5.22 3.39
C THR A 113 -12.91 -5.93 2.48
N TYR A 114 -12.96 -5.59 1.19
CA TYR A 114 -12.04 -6.04 0.15
C TYR A 114 -11.24 -4.84 -0.31
N TYR A 115 -9.92 -5.01 -0.30
CA TYR A 115 -9.04 -4.19 -1.09
C TYR A 115 -8.24 -5.09 -2.03
N ASP A 116 -8.26 -4.73 -3.31
CA ASP A 116 -7.21 -5.15 -4.23
C ASP A 116 -6.45 -3.91 -4.68
N TYR A 117 -5.14 -3.94 -4.55
CA TYR A 117 -4.31 -2.82 -4.96
C TYR A 117 -2.96 -3.27 -5.50
N PHE A 118 -2.39 -2.40 -6.32
CA PHE A 118 -0.97 -2.34 -6.63
C PHE A 118 -0.45 -1.01 -6.11
N ASN A 119 0.34 -0.98 -5.03
CA ASN A 119 0.78 0.24 -4.36
C ASN A 119 2.26 0.55 -4.63
N ILE A 120 2.60 1.83 -4.44
CA ILE A 120 3.98 2.27 -4.26
C ILE A 120 4.12 2.87 -2.86
N PHE A 121 5.23 2.58 -2.18
CA PHE A 121 5.46 3.04 -0.82
C PHE A 121 6.94 3.25 -0.50
N TRP A 122 7.19 4.12 0.47
CA TRP A 122 8.54 4.45 0.93
C TRP A 122 8.79 3.83 2.30
N ARG A 123 9.62 2.79 2.34
CA ARG A 123 9.94 2.04 3.58
C ARG A 123 10.87 2.79 4.52
N GLN A 124 11.77 3.61 3.99
CA GLN A 124 12.62 4.44 4.82
C GLN A 124 11.73 5.43 5.55
N GLN A 125 11.57 5.20 6.85
CA GLN A 125 10.73 6.02 7.72
C GLN A 125 11.36 7.42 7.75
N PRO A 126 10.76 8.41 7.07
CA PRO A 126 11.32 9.75 7.13
C PRO A 126 11.10 10.31 8.52
N LYS A 127 11.87 11.34 8.87
CA LYS A 127 11.70 12.07 10.11
C LYS A 127 10.26 12.63 10.18
N GLY A 128 9.40 12.03 10.99
CA GLY A 128 8.09 12.59 11.33
C GLY A 128 6.86 11.90 10.72
N GLY A 129 6.98 10.73 10.10
CA GLY A 129 5.81 9.97 9.63
C GLY A 129 6.12 8.52 9.24
N PHE A 130 5.08 7.73 8.99
CA PHE A 130 5.18 6.35 8.49
C PHE A 130 4.02 6.02 7.53
N MET A 131 4.11 4.85 6.89
CA MET A 131 3.15 4.39 5.86
C MET A 131 2.96 5.41 4.74
N ASN A 132 4.02 6.08 4.31
CA ASN A 132 3.97 6.97 3.15
C ASN A 132 3.74 6.12 1.89
N GLN A 133 2.50 6.07 1.39
CA GLN A 133 2.15 5.19 0.28
C GLN A 133 1.01 5.73 -0.58
N PHE A 134 1.13 5.51 -1.89
CA PHE A 134 0.03 5.65 -2.82
C PHE A 134 -0.61 4.28 -3.05
N VAL A 135 -1.91 4.19 -2.78
CA VAL A 135 -2.68 2.95 -2.81
C VAL A 135 -3.90 3.14 -3.72
N PRO A 136 -3.83 2.71 -4.99
CA PRO A 136 -4.96 2.63 -5.88
C PRO A 136 -5.73 1.35 -5.55
N GLN A 137 -6.99 1.49 -5.16
CA GLN A 137 -7.74 0.37 -4.61
C GLN A 137 -8.97 0.07 -5.47
N LEU A 138 -9.14 -1.19 -5.86
CA LEU A 138 -10.47 -1.76 -6.05
C LEU A 138 -11.04 -2.05 -4.66
N MET A 139 -12.24 -1.56 -4.42
CA MET A 139 -12.87 -1.46 -3.11
C MET A 139 -14.27 -2.06 -3.12
N LEU A 140 -14.59 -2.81 -2.08
CA LEU A 140 -15.93 -3.30 -1.76
C LEU A 140 -16.02 -3.43 -0.23
N GLY A 141 -17.10 -2.97 0.39
CA GLY A 141 -17.28 -3.09 1.84
C GLY A 141 -17.19 -1.78 2.58
N ASN A 142 -16.81 -1.88 3.84
CA ASN A 142 -16.54 -0.72 4.68
C ASN A 142 -15.10 -0.23 4.41
N VAL A 143 -14.97 0.68 3.46
CA VAL A 143 -13.68 1.09 2.90
C VAL A 143 -13.28 2.50 3.29
N LEU A 144 -11.97 2.75 3.34
CA LEU A 144 -11.41 4.09 3.42
C LEU A 144 -11.65 4.79 2.08
N ALA A 145 -12.54 5.78 2.06
CA ALA A 145 -12.87 6.54 0.87
C ALA A 145 -13.42 7.92 1.26
N ASN A 146 -13.37 8.88 0.34
CA ASN A 146 -13.93 10.21 0.55
C ASN A 146 -13.30 10.98 1.73
N SER A 147 -12.02 10.70 2.01
CA SER A 147 -11.22 11.40 3.02
C SER A 147 -11.18 12.90 2.72
N SER A 148 -10.99 13.74 3.74
CA SER A 148 -10.94 15.18 3.51
C SER A 148 -9.71 15.61 2.72
N ASN A 149 -9.76 16.81 2.14
CA ASN A 149 -8.62 17.43 1.47
C ASN A 149 -7.77 18.23 2.48
N TYR A 150 -6.78 18.97 1.96
CA TYR A 150 -6.04 19.97 2.72
C TYR A 150 -6.98 20.87 3.54
N PRO A 151 -6.64 21.22 4.79
CA PRO A 151 -5.39 20.87 5.50
C PRO A 151 -5.43 19.56 6.28
N ASP A 152 -6.61 18.96 6.44
CA ASP A 152 -6.81 17.96 7.49
C ASP A 152 -6.49 16.54 7.06
N TYR A 153 -6.77 16.16 5.80
CA TYR A 153 -6.59 14.79 5.28
C TYR A 153 -7.14 13.72 6.22
N GLU A 154 -8.33 13.96 6.77
CA GLU A 154 -8.98 13.11 7.74
C GLU A 154 -9.55 11.86 7.04
N PRO A 155 -9.14 10.65 7.48
CA PRO A 155 -9.69 9.40 6.97
C PRO A 155 -11.20 9.31 7.15
N LYS A 156 -11.94 8.98 6.08
CA LYS A 156 -13.38 8.71 6.15
C LYS A 156 -13.70 7.30 5.65
N TRP A 157 -14.73 6.72 6.23
CA TRP A 157 -15.16 5.36 5.91
C TRP A 157 -16.52 5.40 5.21
N LEU A 158 -16.67 4.58 4.17
CA LEU A 158 -17.88 4.47 3.38
C LEU A 158 -18.19 3.00 3.16
N VAL A 159 -19.47 2.65 3.26
CA VAL A 159 -19.96 1.30 2.96
C VAL A 159 -20.38 1.23 1.50
N LEU A 160 -19.76 0.31 0.74
CA LEU A 160 -20.00 0.08 -0.68
C LEU A 160 -20.62 -1.29 -0.89
N ASP A 161 -21.72 -1.37 -1.62
CA ASP A 161 -22.40 -2.61 -2.00
C ASP A 161 -22.03 -3.11 -3.40
N GLU A 162 -21.41 -2.26 -4.22
CA GLU A 162 -20.81 -2.60 -5.50
C GLU A 162 -19.32 -2.25 -5.56
N TRP A 163 -18.61 -2.82 -6.55
CA TRP A 163 -17.20 -2.55 -6.75
C TRP A 163 -16.97 -1.09 -7.14
N HIS A 164 -15.98 -0.47 -6.50
CA HIS A 164 -15.51 0.85 -6.85
C HIS A 164 -14.00 0.88 -6.99
N ILE A 165 -13.49 1.82 -7.79
CA ILE A 165 -12.07 2.15 -7.85
C ILE A 165 -11.82 3.56 -7.30
N GLY A 166 -10.66 3.77 -6.69
CA GLY A 166 -10.24 5.07 -6.21
C GLY A 166 -8.73 5.16 -5.99
N ALA A 167 -8.14 6.26 -6.43
CA ALA A 167 -6.77 6.62 -6.10
C ALA A 167 -6.71 7.10 -4.65
N GLN A 168 -5.73 6.65 -3.87
CA GLN A 168 -5.52 7.10 -2.50
C GLN A 168 -4.05 7.37 -2.21
N TYR A 169 -3.79 8.36 -1.37
CA TYR A 169 -2.50 8.56 -0.73
C TYR A 169 -2.71 8.48 0.77
N PHE A 170 -2.14 7.46 1.39
CA PHE A 170 -2.25 7.18 2.82
C PHE A 170 -0.90 7.46 3.48
N PHE A 171 -0.95 7.97 4.71
CA PHE A 171 0.20 8.16 5.56
C PHE A 171 -0.24 8.33 7.01
N ALA A 172 0.70 8.30 7.94
CA ALA A 172 0.37 8.53 9.33
C ALA A 172 1.48 9.33 10.03
N LEU A 173 1.07 10.22 10.93
CA LEU A 173 1.91 11.21 11.59
C LEU A 173 1.93 10.96 13.10
N PRO A 174 3.01 11.31 13.81
CA PRO A 174 3.04 11.15 15.25
C PRO A 174 1.93 11.99 15.90
N CYS A 175 1.31 11.46 16.95
CA CYS A 175 0.35 12.23 17.73
C CYS A 175 1.07 13.42 18.40
N ASN A 176 0.44 14.59 18.44
CA ASN A 176 0.94 15.77 19.16
C ASN A 176 0.75 15.58 20.67
N THR A 177 1.52 14.72 21.33
CA THR A 177 1.29 14.44 22.77
C THR A 177 2.18 15.22 23.70
N THR A 178 1.59 16.23 24.35
CA THR A 178 1.55 16.27 25.82
C THR A 178 0.16 16.00 26.41
N SER A 179 -0.93 16.06 25.62
CA SER A 179 -2.32 16.14 26.17
C SER A 179 -3.23 14.94 25.91
N GLU A 180 -2.89 13.99 25.03
CA GLU A 180 -3.78 12.87 24.66
C GLU A 180 -3.42 11.53 25.35
N VAL A 181 -2.62 11.57 26.42
CA VAL A 181 -2.36 10.38 27.24
C VAL A 181 -3.57 10.16 28.14
N ALA A 182 -4.33 9.09 27.89
CA ALA A 182 -5.42 8.66 28.76
C ALA A 182 -4.91 8.59 30.23
N PRO A 183 -5.60 9.21 31.22
CA PRO A 183 -5.07 9.40 32.57
C PRO A 183 -4.82 8.14 33.42
N SER A 184 -5.00 6.92 32.91
CA SER A 184 -5.18 5.74 33.76
C SER A 184 -3.93 4.96 34.16
N ASP A 185 -2.76 5.18 33.56
CA ASP A 185 -1.58 4.32 33.82
C ASP A 185 -0.33 5.11 34.24
N GLN A 186 -0.38 5.74 35.42
CA GLN A 186 0.77 6.47 35.98
C GLN A 186 1.85 5.56 36.62
N ASN A 187 1.57 4.27 36.83
CA ASN A 187 2.46 3.38 37.59
C ASN A 187 3.22 2.34 36.76
N ALA A 188 3.21 2.46 35.43
CA ALA A 188 3.89 1.50 34.58
C ALA A 188 5.10 2.16 33.89
N SER A 189 6.30 1.63 34.13
CA SER A 189 7.51 1.81 33.30
C SER A 189 7.35 1.18 31.90
N VAL A 190 6.13 1.26 31.35
CA VAL A 190 5.75 0.74 30.05
C VAL A 190 6.30 1.72 29.04
N LYS A 191 7.26 1.25 28.23
CA LYS A 191 7.70 1.92 27.01
C LYS A 191 6.44 2.40 26.27
N ARG A 192 6.20 3.71 26.25
CA ARG A 192 5.04 4.29 25.56
C ARG A 192 5.13 3.85 24.10
N LYS A 193 4.17 3.04 23.65
CA LYS A 193 4.06 2.74 22.22
C LYS A 193 3.88 4.07 21.49
N PRO A 194 4.60 4.30 20.39
CA PRO A 194 4.42 5.52 19.61
C PRO A 194 2.95 5.61 19.15
N CYS A 195 2.32 6.75 19.42
CA CYS A 195 0.98 7.06 18.93
C CYS A 195 1.08 7.66 17.54
N TRP A 196 0.19 7.20 16.66
CA TRP A 196 0.21 7.50 15.25
C TRP A 196 -1.19 7.86 14.77
N LYS A 197 -1.34 9.02 14.13
CA LYS A 197 -2.61 9.51 13.59
C LYS A 197 -2.64 9.29 12.06
N PRO A 198 -3.54 8.43 11.56
CA PRO A 198 -3.67 8.18 10.13
C PRO A 198 -4.22 9.40 9.40
N LYS A 199 -3.81 9.54 8.15
CA LYS A 199 -4.16 10.59 7.21
C LYS A 199 -4.35 9.98 5.82
N ALA A 200 -5.28 10.53 5.06
CA ALA A 200 -5.55 10.05 3.72
C ALA A 200 -6.05 11.17 2.83
N ALA A 201 -5.56 11.21 1.59
CA ALA A 201 -6.16 11.94 0.50
C ALA A 201 -6.74 10.93 -0.49
N THR A 202 -8.00 11.09 -0.88
CA THR A 202 -8.67 10.17 -1.81
C THR A 202 -9.17 10.92 -3.03
N GLY A 203 -8.97 10.33 -4.21
CA GLY A 203 -9.53 10.83 -5.45
C GLY A 203 -11.02 10.55 -5.57
N LYS A 204 -11.57 10.84 -6.76
CA LYS A 204 -12.96 10.51 -7.11
C LYS A 204 -13.20 9.01 -6.97
N LEU A 205 -14.24 8.62 -6.25
CA LEU A 205 -14.69 7.24 -6.20
C LEU A 205 -15.52 6.91 -7.46
N ILE A 206 -15.22 5.80 -8.12
CA ILE A 206 -15.83 5.45 -9.42
C ILE A 206 -16.43 4.05 -9.34
N PRO A 207 -17.74 3.88 -9.56
CA PRO A 207 -18.34 2.55 -9.64
C PRO A 207 -17.83 1.82 -10.87
N VAL A 208 -17.58 0.51 -10.72
CA VAL A 208 -17.11 -0.38 -11.77
C VAL A 208 -17.87 -1.69 -11.76
N LYS A 209 -17.91 -2.36 -12.91
CA LYS A 209 -18.64 -3.61 -13.11
C LYS A 209 -17.68 -4.79 -13.26
N PRO A 210 -18.06 -5.99 -12.83
CA PRO A 210 -17.32 -7.20 -13.12
C PRO A 210 -16.96 -7.33 -14.61
N GLY A 211 -15.72 -7.71 -14.88
CA GLY A 211 -15.16 -7.88 -16.24
C GLY A 211 -14.53 -6.63 -16.84
N GLU A 212 -14.83 -5.43 -16.33
CA GLU A 212 -14.18 -4.20 -16.77
C GLU A 212 -12.66 -4.26 -16.54
N LEU A 213 -11.89 -3.75 -17.50
CA LEU A 213 -10.44 -3.65 -17.37
C LEU A 213 -10.09 -2.32 -16.71
N VAL A 214 -9.43 -2.40 -15.56
CA VAL A 214 -8.96 -1.25 -14.80
C VAL A 214 -7.45 -1.13 -15.00
N GLU A 215 -7.00 0.11 -15.08
CA GLU A 215 -5.59 0.47 -15.13
C GLU A 215 -5.27 1.44 -13.99
N THR A 216 -4.12 1.20 -13.38
CA THR A 216 -3.48 2.07 -12.41
C THR A 216 -2.18 2.56 -13.01
N THR A 217 -1.84 3.82 -12.74
CA THR A 217 -0.58 4.44 -13.18
C THR A 217 -0.04 5.36 -12.09
N PHE A 218 1.24 5.19 -11.79
CA PHE A 218 2.01 6.11 -10.97
C PHE A 218 3.01 6.84 -11.85
N THR A 219 3.03 8.17 -11.75
CA THR A 219 3.95 8.99 -12.54
C THR A 219 4.54 10.07 -11.66
N LEU A 220 5.87 10.18 -11.71
CA LEU A 220 6.61 11.31 -11.17
C LEU A 220 6.76 12.35 -12.29
N VAL A 221 6.21 13.55 -12.08
CA VAL A 221 6.17 14.63 -13.08
C VAL A 221 6.99 15.80 -12.58
N GLN A 222 7.81 16.40 -13.45
CA GLN A 222 8.49 17.67 -13.18
C GLN A 222 7.55 18.85 -13.46
N VAL A 223 7.45 19.80 -12.54
CA VAL A 223 6.48 20.89 -12.61
C VAL A 223 7.16 22.24 -12.79
N THR A 224 7.20 22.71 -14.05
CA THR A 224 7.52 24.08 -14.56
C THR A 224 8.83 24.77 -14.11
N ASN A 225 9.37 24.46 -12.94
CA ASN A 225 10.66 24.86 -12.42
C ASN A 225 11.59 23.64 -12.40
N VAL A 226 12.89 23.89 -12.53
CA VAL A 226 13.90 22.83 -12.74
C VAL A 226 13.94 21.80 -11.59
N ASP A 227 13.43 22.15 -10.40
CA ASP A 227 13.62 21.33 -9.19
C ASP A 227 12.33 20.93 -8.44
N ASP A 228 11.14 21.14 -9.02
CA ASP A 228 9.86 20.77 -8.37
C ASP A 228 9.26 19.52 -9.01
N TRP A 229 8.96 18.49 -8.21
CA TRP A 229 8.33 17.25 -8.67
C TRP A 229 6.98 17.01 -7.99
N GLU A 230 6.06 16.38 -8.72
CA GLU A 230 4.75 15.96 -8.22
C GLU A 230 4.53 14.48 -8.54
N TRP A 231 4.06 13.72 -7.55
CA TRP A 231 3.58 12.36 -7.76
C TRP A 231 2.11 12.38 -8.13
N HIS A 232 1.79 11.70 -9.22
CA HIS A 232 0.44 11.50 -9.71
C HIS A 232 0.10 10.01 -9.56
N LEU A 233 -0.95 9.70 -8.80
CA LEU A 233 -1.60 8.40 -8.81
C LEU A 233 -2.90 8.51 -9.60
N GLN A 234 -2.99 7.76 -10.68
CA GLN A 234 -4.18 7.65 -11.52
C GLN A 234 -4.72 6.22 -11.50
N MET A 235 -6.04 6.09 -11.47
CA MET A 235 -6.73 4.80 -11.56
C MET A 235 -8.04 4.97 -12.32
N GLY A 236 -8.29 4.15 -13.33
CA GLY A 236 -9.48 4.30 -14.15
C GLY A 236 -9.85 3.09 -14.99
N VAL A 237 -11.01 3.16 -15.62
CA VAL A 237 -11.46 2.15 -16.58
C VAL A 237 -10.80 2.42 -17.94
N VAL A 238 -10.14 1.40 -18.49
CA VAL A 238 -9.46 1.47 -19.79
C VAL A 238 -10.46 1.85 -20.89
N GLY A 239 -10.12 2.87 -21.68
CA GLY A 239 -10.99 3.41 -22.74
C GLY A 239 -12.06 4.40 -22.27
N ALA A 240 -12.13 4.72 -20.97
CA ALA A 240 -13.11 5.65 -20.40
C ALA A 240 -12.50 6.96 -19.84
N HIS A 241 -11.27 7.30 -20.26
CA HIS A 241 -10.61 8.56 -19.89
C HIS A 241 -11.27 9.76 -20.58
N PRO A 242 -11.46 10.91 -19.90
CA PRO A 242 -11.15 11.19 -18.49
C PRO A 242 -12.28 10.88 -17.50
N ASN A 243 -13.48 10.54 -17.98
CA ASN A 243 -14.72 10.60 -17.18
C ASN A 243 -14.76 9.59 -16.00
N ARG A 244 -14.12 8.43 -16.18
CA ARG A 244 -14.06 7.34 -15.20
C ARG A 244 -12.63 7.11 -14.71
N TRP A 245 -11.98 8.20 -14.30
CA TRP A 245 -10.64 8.20 -13.74
C TRP A 245 -10.58 8.95 -12.40
N SER A 246 -9.90 8.33 -11.45
CA SER A 246 -9.59 8.84 -10.12
C SER A 246 -8.15 9.33 -10.13
N LEU A 247 -7.89 10.47 -9.48
CA LEU A 247 -6.58 11.10 -9.43
C LEU A 247 -6.31 11.57 -8.00
N VAL A 248 -5.10 11.29 -7.53
CA VAL A 248 -4.49 11.97 -6.37
C VAL A 248 -3.15 12.53 -6.81
N VAL A 249 -2.90 13.79 -6.49
CA VAL A 249 -1.62 14.47 -6.76
C VAL A 249 -0.99 14.84 -5.42
N SER A 250 0.30 14.56 -5.26
CA SER A 250 1.08 14.98 -4.11
C SER A 250 2.33 15.74 -4.54
N ARG A 251 2.38 17.03 -4.19
CA ARG A 251 3.52 17.90 -4.51
C ARG A 251 4.71 17.75 -3.59
N VAL A 252 4.45 17.23 -2.40
CA VAL A 252 5.44 17.04 -1.33
C VAL A 252 5.03 15.83 -0.50
N PRO A 253 6.00 15.09 0.08
CA PRO A 253 5.72 14.00 1.00
C PRO A 253 4.75 14.39 2.13
N PHE A 254 3.92 13.45 2.58
CA PHE A 254 2.91 13.66 3.64
C PHE A 254 1.96 14.84 3.37
N MET A 255 1.75 15.17 2.09
CA MET A 255 0.96 16.31 1.67
C MET A 255 1.38 17.63 2.34
N GLY A 256 2.66 17.76 2.69
CA GLY A 256 3.25 18.97 3.28
C GLY A 256 3.00 19.12 4.78
N LEU A 257 2.37 18.15 5.44
CA LEU A 257 2.18 18.17 6.89
C LEU A 257 3.49 17.93 7.65
N VAL A 258 4.49 17.29 7.03
CA VAL A 258 5.85 17.19 7.54
C VAL A 258 6.70 18.29 6.91
N LYS A 259 7.05 19.29 7.72
CA LYS A 259 7.82 20.47 7.27
C LYS A 259 9.18 20.07 6.71
N ASN A 260 9.64 20.83 5.72
CA ASN A 260 10.98 20.70 5.12
C ASN A 260 11.26 19.33 4.51
N THR A 261 10.23 18.65 3.99
CA THR A 261 10.39 17.43 3.21
C THR A 261 10.09 17.69 1.74
N LYS A 262 10.84 17.03 0.86
CA LYS A 262 10.71 17.13 -0.59
C LYS A 262 10.87 15.75 -1.21
N TRP A 263 10.26 15.50 -2.37
CA TRP A 263 10.42 14.22 -3.07
C TRP A 263 11.86 13.95 -3.52
N GLN A 264 12.68 14.99 -3.61
CA GLN A 264 14.10 14.92 -3.92
C GLN A 264 14.97 14.50 -2.73
N ASP A 265 14.45 14.43 -1.50
CA ASP A 265 15.25 13.99 -0.36
C ASP A 265 15.69 12.52 -0.54
N ASP A 266 16.87 12.16 -0.02
CA ASP A 266 17.46 10.81 -0.14
C ASP A 266 16.50 9.69 0.31
N ASN A 267 15.69 9.96 1.34
CA ASN A 267 14.72 9.01 1.88
C ASN A 267 13.62 8.60 0.89
N TYR A 268 13.40 9.38 -0.18
CA TYR A 268 12.36 9.12 -1.18
C TYR A 268 12.91 8.64 -2.52
N GLN A 269 14.22 8.41 -2.62
CA GLN A 269 14.88 7.95 -3.87
C GLN A 269 14.62 6.48 -4.18
N ASN A 270 14.20 5.71 -3.18
CA ASN A 270 13.87 4.30 -3.34
C ASN A 270 12.39 4.06 -3.08
N VAL A 271 11.72 3.46 -4.04
CA VAL A 271 10.33 3.07 -3.89
C VAL A 271 10.24 1.55 -3.80
N THR A 272 9.38 1.07 -2.92
CA THR A 272 8.92 -0.31 -2.94
C THR A 272 7.58 -0.33 -3.66
N VAL A 273 7.38 -1.32 -4.52
CA VAL A 273 6.07 -1.57 -5.14
C VAL A 273 5.57 -2.93 -4.69
N GLY A 274 4.27 -3.13 -4.69
CA GLY A 274 3.69 -4.41 -4.32
C GLY A 274 2.24 -4.46 -4.71
N SER A 275 1.66 -5.65 -4.64
CA SER A 275 0.23 -5.83 -4.81
C SER A 275 -0.32 -6.73 -3.73
N CYS A 276 -1.53 -6.45 -3.26
CA CYS A 276 -2.16 -7.21 -2.21
C CYS A 276 -3.66 -7.37 -2.45
N LEU A 277 -4.15 -8.52 -2.01
CA LEU A 277 -5.54 -8.84 -1.74
C LEU A 277 -5.71 -8.77 -0.23
N GLU A 278 -6.18 -7.64 0.27
CA GLU A 278 -6.35 -7.36 1.68
C GLU A 278 -7.82 -7.51 2.06
N ASN A 279 -8.11 -8.63 2.71
CA ASN A 279 -9.46 -9.12 2.91
C ASN A 279 -9.75 -9.25 4.41
N TYR A 280 -10.71 -8.46 4.87
CA TYR A 280 -11.09 -8.38 6.27
C TYR A 280 -12.40 -9.11 6.56
N ASN A 281 -12.42 -9.88 7.65
CA ASN A 281 -13.60 -10.59 8.16
C ASN A 281 -14.19 -11.59 7.16
N MET A 282 -13.35 -12.28 6.41
CA MET A 282 -13.75 -13.32 5.46
C MET A 282 -13.34 -14.69 5.99
N TYR A 283 -14.31 -15.58 6.12
CA TYR A 283 -14.14 -16.83 6.89
C TYR A 283 -14.44 -18.09 6.07
N VAL A 284 -14.95 -17.94 4.85
CA VAL A 284 -15.29 -19.04 3.96
C VAL A 284 -14.93 -18.70 2.52
N ALA A 285 -14.66 -19.72 1.71
CA ALA A 285 -14.31 -19.57 0.29
C ALA A 285 -15.35 -18.75 -0.50
N ASN A 286 -16.64 -18.82 -0.14
CA ASN A 286 -17.71 -18.05 -0.78
C ASN A 286 -17.60 -16.53 -0.55
N ASN A 287 -16.76 -16.09 0.39
CA ASN A 287 -16.39 -14.68 0.58
C ASN A 287 -15.22 -14.28 -0.32
N TYR A 288 -14.79 -15.08 -1.29
CA TYR A 288 -13.74 -14.67 -2.22
C TYR A 288 -14.27 -14.71 -3.64
N PRO A 289 -13.79 -13.83 -4.53
CA PRO A 289 -14.01 -14.01 -5.96
C PRO A 289 -13.36 -15.31 -6.44
N SER A 290 -13.95 -15.97 -7.45
CA SER A 290 -13.46 -17.28 -7.91
C SER A 290 -12.07 -17.26 -8.52
N THR A 291 -11.75 -16.17 -9.20
CA THR A 291 -10.52 -15.98 -9.95
C THR A 291 -10.13 -14.52 -9.92
N TRP A 292 -8.84 -14.27 -9.81
CA TRP A 292 -8.26 -12.96 -9.79
C TRP A 292 -6.93 -12.97 -10.56
N GLN A 293 -6.68 -11.93 -11.34
CA GLN A 293 -5.42 -11.77 -12.08
C GLN A 293 -5.05 -10.29 -12.15
N ILE A 294 -3.81 -9.99 -11.77
CA ILE A 294 -3.19 -8.68 -11.91
C ILE A 294 -1.95 -8.83 -12.77
N SER A 295 -1.84 -7.99 -13.79
CA SER A 295 -0.60 -7.76 -14.53
C SER A 295 0.00 -6.45 -14.05
N MET A 296 1.22 -6.48 -13.56
CA MET A 296 1.99 -5.32 -13.12
C MET A 296 3.13 -5.11 -14.11
N ASP A 297 3.32 -3.87 -14.55
CA ASP A 297 4.41 -3.48 -15.44
C ASP A 297 5.24 -2.38 -14.74
N VAL A 298 6.54 -2.60 -14.64
CA VAL A 298 7.52 -1.58 -14.25
C VAL A 298 8.31 -1.21 -15.50
N ILE A 299 8.30 0.07 -15.89
CA ILE A 299 8.92 0.55 -17.13
C ILE A 299 9.92 1.66 -16.79
N ALA A 300 11.18 1.45 -17.16
CA ALA A 300 12.26 2.42 -17.00
C ALA A 300 12.35 3.37 -18.21
N PRO A 301 12.88 4.60 -18.04
CA PRO A 301 13.09 5.55 -19.13
C PRO A 301 13.96 4.98 -20.27
N ALA A 302 13.67 5.40 -21.50
CA ALA A 302 14.48 5.04 -22.65
C ALA A 302 15.84 5.77 -22.62
N GLY A 303 16.95 5.03 -22.69
CA GLY A 303 18.30 5.59 -22.81
C GLY A 303 19.23 5.29 -21.64
N GLU A 304 18.69 4.92 -20.48
CA GLU A 304 19.50 4.49 -19.34
C GLU A 304 19.66 2.96 -19.33
N SER A 305 20.69 2.47 -20.02
CA SER A 305 21.13 1.07 -19.93
C SER A 305 21.82 0.73 -18.60
N ARG A 306 21.83 1.65 -17.62
CA ARG A 306 22.46 1.44 -16.32
C ARG A 306 21.59 0.56 -15.43
N ARG A 307 21.63 -0.74 -15.76
CA ARG A 307 21.42 -1.90 -14.88
C ARG A 307 20.30 -1.73 -13.86
N VAL A 308 19.06 -1.60 -14.34
CA VAL A 308 17.94 -2.07 -13.52
C VAL A 308 18.10 -3.59 -13.44
N SER A 309 18.66 -4.07 -12.33
CA SER A 309 18.53 -5.47 -11.97
C SER A 309 17.08 -5.63 -11.54
N TRP A 310 16.28 -6.30 -12.36
CA TRP A 310 14.92 -6.63 -11.98
C TRP A 310 14.96 -7.57 -10.79
N ASP A 311 14.20 -7.25 -9.74
CA ASP A 311 14.12 -8.10 -8.57
C ASP A 311 13.24 -9.31 -8.86
N ASP A 312 13.59 -10.44 -8.25
CA ASP A 312 12.69 -11.58 -8.18
C ASP A 312 11.48 -11.19 -7.36
N TRP A 313 10.27 -11.37 -7.89
CA TRP A 313 9.06 -11.18 -7.10
C TRP A 313 8.72 -12.43 -6.31
N ARG A 314 8.17 -12.24 -5.11
CA ARG A 314 7.81 -13.30 -4.18
C ARG A 314 6.44 -13.06 -3.59
N LEU A 315 5.81 -14.16 -3.18
CA LEU A 315 4.64 -14.12 -2.31
C LEU A 315 5.07 -13.62 -0.93
N ALA A 316 4.30 -12.71 -0.37
CA ALA A 316 4.43 -12.20 0.98
C ALA A 316 3.16 -12.59 1.77
N GLY A 317 3.35 -13.44 2.78
CA GLY A 317 2.27 -14.12 3.51
C GLY A 317 2.15 -15.57 3.06
N ASP A 318 2.01 -16.50 4.02
CA ASP A 318 1.75 -17.89 3.68
C ASP A 318 0.25 -18.10 3.48
N GLU A 319 -0.13 -19.03 2.60
CA GLU A 319 -1.50 -19.53 2.49
C GLU A 319 -1.83 -20.29 3.77
N HIS A 320 -2.35 -19.59 4.78
CA HIS A 320 -2.61 -20.18 6.10
C HIS A 320 -3.91 -21.00 6.12
N CYS A 321 -4.78 -20.84 5.12
CA CYS A 321 -6.12 -21.41 5.13
C CYS A 321 -6.41 -22.23 3.87
N SER A 322 -6.96 -23.43 4.06
CA SER A 322 -7.35 -24.33 2.95
C SER A 322 -8.42 -23.75 2.03
N TRP A 323 -9.15 -22.73 2.48
CA TRP A 323 -10.20 -22.03 1.73
C TRP A 323 -9.71 -20.73 1.07
N GLN A 324 -8.48 -20.29 1.31
CA GLN A 324 -7.92 -19.12 0.64
C GLN A 324 -7.65 -19.41 -0.84
N PRO A 325 -7.68 -18.39 -1.71
CA PRO A 325 -7.22 -18.53 -3.08
C PRO A 325 -5.78 -19.02 -3.13
N LYS A 326 -5.51 -20.00 -3.98
CA LYS A 326 -4.14 -20.40 -4.31
C LYS A 326 -3.53 -19.40 -5.27
N THR A 327 -2.30 -19.02 -5.02
CA THR A 327 -1.62 -18.01 -5.81
C THR A 327 -0.52 -18.57 -6.69
N THR A 328 -0.31 -17.96 -7.85
CA THR A 328 0.83 -18.23 -8.74
C THR A 328 1.40 -16.93 -9.23
N LEU A 329 2.70 -16.90 -9.45
CA LEU A 329 3.43 -15.72 -9.88
C LEU A 329 4.30 -16.09 -11.07
N ALA A 330 4.29 -15.24 -12.09
CA ALA A 330 5.18 -15.33 -13.23
C ALA A 330 5.78 -13.95 -13.51
N SER A 331 7.05 -13.89 -13.89
CA SER A 331 7.72 -12.66 -14.31
C SER A 331 8.33 -12.86 -15.70
N VAL A 332 8.32 -11.80 -16.50
CA VAL A 332 9.05 -11.70 -17.76
C VAL A 332 9.75 -10.35 -17.79
N ASP A 333 11.03 -10.39 -18.07
CA ASP A 333 11.89 -9.21 -18.05
C ASP A 333 12.31 -8.83 -19.46
N GLY A 334 12.33 -7.54 -19.73
CA GLY A 334 12.93 -6.90 -20.89
C GLY A 334 14.12 -6.03 -20.50
N SER A 335 14.76 -5.41 -21.49
CA SER A 335 15.91 -4.54 -21.26
C SER A 335 15.60 -3.25 -20.48
N SER A 336 14.33 -2.81 -20.51
CA SER A 336 13.88 -1.57 -19.88
C SER A 336 12.51 -1.70 -19.22
N TRP A 337 12.01 -2.93 -19.05
CA TRP A 337 10.75 -3.18 -18.38
C TRP A 337 10.76 -4.56 -17.70
N GLN A 338 9.92 -4.73 -16.68
CA GLN A 338 9.55 -6.03 -16.12
C GLN A 338 8.03 -6.12 -16.06
N ARG A 339 7.49 -7.29 -16.44
CA ARG A 339 6.08 -7.62 -16.29
C ARG A 339 5.93 -8.77 -15.31
N VAL A 340 5.09 -8.57 -14.32
CA VAL A 340 4.72 -9.59 -13.34
C VAL A 340 3.24 -9.90 -13.46
N ILE A 341 2.91 -11.17 -13.58
CA ILE A 341 1.53 -11.67 -13.61
C ILE A 341 1.31 -12.44 -12.32
N TRP A 342 0.40 -11.92 -11.49
CA TRP A 342 -0.04 -12.58 -10.28
C TRP A 342 -1.47 -13.09 -10.47
N ASN A 343 -1.65 -14.40 -10.33
CA ASN A 343 -2.97 -15.02 -10.37
C ASN A 343 -3.31 -15.55 -8.99
N ALA A 344 -4.56 -15.37 -8.58
CA ALA A 344 -5.14 -16.02 -7.41
C ALA A 344 -6.42 -16.76 -7.84
N THR A 345 -6.54 -18.04 -7.52
CA THR A 345 -7.68 -18.88 -7.90
C THR A 345 -8.20 -19.64 -6.71
N LEU A 346 -9.50 -19.56 -6.45
CA LEU A 346 -10.14 -20.47 -5.52
C LEU A 346 -10.12 -21.87 -6.12
N THR A 347 -9.37 -22.78 -5.51
CA THR A 347 -9.56 -24.19 -5.80
C THR A 347 -10.98 -24.55 -5.40
N ARG A 348 -11.77 -25.10 -6.34
CA ARG A 348 -13.02 -25.75 -5.98
C ARG A 348 -12.66 -26.78 -4.91
N SER A 349 -13.05 -26.52 -3.66
CA SER A 349 -13.01 -27.58 -2.69
C SER A 349 -14.05 -28.59 -3.16
N ASP A 350 -13.64 -29.84 -3.32
CA ASP A 350 -14.53 -30.96 -3.65
C ASP A 350 -15.59 -31.20 -2.54
N HIS A 351 -15.65 -30.32 -1.53
CA HIS A 351 -16.59 -30.34 -0.41
C HIS A 351 -17.92 -29.63 -0.68
N ALA A 352 -18.17 -29.13 -1.89
CA ALA A 352 -19.47 -28.51 -2.25
C ALA A 352 -20.63 -29.51 -2.48
N GLN A 353 -20.56 -30.72 -1.92
CA GLN A 353 -21.62 -31.74 -1.99
C GLN A 353 -22.17 -32.21 -0.63
N GLN A 354 -21.96 -31.48 0.47
CA GLN A 354 -22.63 -31.78 1.74
C GLN A 354 -23.51 -30.64 2.21
#